data_AF-F3KBU1-F1
#
_entry.id   AF-F3KBU1-F1
#
_cell.length_a   1.000
_cell.length_b   1.000
_cell.length_c   1.000
_cell.angle_alpha   90.00
_cell.angle_beta   90.00
_cell.angle_gamma   90.00
#
_symmetry.space_group_name_H-M   'P 1'
#
loop_
_entity.id
_entity.type
_entity.pdbx_description
1 polymer ?
#
loop_
_entity_poly.entity_id
_entity_poly.type
_entity_poly.pdbx_seq_one_letter_code
_entity_poly.pdbx_strand_id
1 'polypeptide(L)' 'MTTQKGNSEQNMQNDSTVDFHGAAIIDSEGREVPITEEMVKQACEELEEKRQKQ' A
#
# COMPACT_ATOMS: atom_id res chain seq x y z
N MET A 1 -7.26 40.18 -36.00
CA MET A 1 -6.31 40.61 -34.94
C MET A 1 -6.08 39.42 -34.02
N THR A 2 -4.82 39.06 -33.87
CA THR A 2 -4.29 38.02 -32.98
C THR A 2 -4.39 38.49 -31.52
N THR A 3 -4.78 37.60 -30.61
CA THR A 3 -4.12 37.48 -29.31
C THR A 3 -4.16 36.04 -28.84
N GLN A 4 -2.96 35.45 -28.81
CA GLN A 4 -2.62 34.19 -28.17
C GLN A 4 -2.42 34.39 -26.65
N LYS A 5 -2.60 33.28 -25.93
CA LYS A 5 -1.79 32.76 -24.80
C LYS A 5 -2.10 33.19 -23.36
N GLY A 6 -2.17 32.17 -22.50
CA GLY A 6 -2.14 32.22 -21.03
C GLY A 6 -2.83 30.97 -20.46
N ASN A 7 -2.28 29.76 -20.58
CA ASN A 7 -1.24 29.12 -19.76
C ASN A 7 -1.77 28.49 -18.45
N SER A 8 -1.77 27.15 -18.47
CA SER A 8 -1.56 26.16 -17.39
C SER A 8 -2.24 26.30 -16.04
N GLU A 9 -3.19 25.38 -15.82
CA GLU A 9 -3.38 24.70 -14.54
C GLU A 9 -3.50 23.20 -14.80
N GLN A 10 -2.36 22.54 -15.07
CA GLN A 10 -2.27 21.11 -14.84
C GLN A 10 -2.19 20.89 -13.33
N ASN A 11 -3.34 20.89 -12.67
CA ASN A 11 -3.41 20.45 -11.27
C ASN A 11 -3.45 18.93 -11.29
N MET A 12 -2.27 18.33 -11.19
CA MET A 12 -2.03 16.90 -11.05
C MET A 12 -2.70 16.44 -9.75
N GLN A 13 -3.97 16.05 -9.85
CA GLN A 13 -4.68 15.30 -8.82
C GLN A 13 -4.10 13.89 -8.78
N ASN A 14 -2.88 13.78 -8.26
CA ASN A 14 -2.39 12.54 -7.70
C ASN A 14 -3.13 12.37 -6.37
N ASP A 15 -4.42 12.02 -6.47
CA ASP A 15 -5.15 11.43 -5.36
C ASP A 15 -4.57 10.02 -5.18
N SER A 16 -3.33 9.97 -4.69
CA SER A 16 -2.81 8.78 -4.05
C SER A 16 -3.61 8.65 -2.77
N THR A 17 -4.83 8.13 -2.89
CA THR A 17 -5.58 7.59 -1.78
C THR A 17 -4.60 6.69 -1.04
N VAL A 18 -4.10 7.17 0.11
CA VAL A 18 -3.29 6.34 0.99
C VAL A 18 -4.23 5.21 1.35
N ASP A 19 -3.95 4.01 0.82
CA ASP A 19 -4.75 2.81 1.03
C ASP A 19 -4.57 2.36 2.48
N PHE A 20 -5.22 3.12 3.37
CA PHE A 20 -5.08 3.00 4.80
C PHE A 20 -6.00 1.88 5.27
N HIS A 21 -5.43 0.69 5.36
CA HIS A 21 -6.12 -0.54 5.77
C HIS A 21 -6.40 -0.65 7.28
N GLY A 22 -6.13 0.40 8.07
CA GLY A 22 -6.34 0.42 9.52
C GLY A 22 -5.36 -0.41 10.36
N ALA A 23 -4.54 -1.26 9.73
CA ALA A 23 -3.50 -2.07 10.37
C ALA A 23 -2.28 -2.28 9.46
N ALA A 24 -1.08 -2.32 10.06
CA ALA A 24 0.21 -2.50 9.39
C ALA A 24 1.18 -3.29 10.29
N ILE A 25 2.18 -3.93 9.68
CA ILE A 25 3.34 -4.51 10.37
C ILE A 25 4.45 -3.45 10.42
N ILE A 26 5.16 -3.37 11.54
CA ILE A 26 6.37 -2.53 11.63
C ILE A 26 7.57 -3.34 11.14
N ASP A 27 8.25 -2.84 10.10
CA ASP A 27 9.48 -3.44 9.60
C ASP A 27 10.68 -3.14 10.52
N SER A 28 11.83 -3.74 10.24
CA SER A 28 13.05 -3.55 11.04
C SER A 28 13.61 -2.11 10.99
N GLU A 29 13.19 -1.30 10.02
CA GLU A 29 13.56 0.11 9.89
C GLU A 29 12.54 1.01 10.62
N GLY A 30 11.51 0.43 11.25
CA GLY A 30 10.47 1.14 11.97
C GLY A 30 9.38 1.73 11.07
N ARG A 31 9.29 1.30 9.81
CA ARG A 31 8.26 1.76 8.87
C ARG A 31 7.01 0.88 8.97
N GLU A 32 5.86 1.51 8.77
CA GLU A 32 4.59 0.81 8.64
C GLU A 32 4.46 0.18 7.25
N VAL A 33 4.38 -1.15 7.22
CA VAL A 33 4.13 -1.96 6.02
C VAL A 33 2.69 -2.44 6.06
N PRO A 34 1.84 -2.09 5.07
CA PRO A 34 0.47 -2.56 5.01
C PRO A 34 0.39 -4.09 5.07
N ILE A 35 -0.58 -4.63 5.82
CA ILE A 35 -0.83 -6.06 5.85
C ILE A 35 -1.47 -6.44 4.51
N THR A 36 -0.81 -7.32 3.75
CA THR A 36 -1.33 -7.81 2.47
C THR A 36 -1.94 -9.20 2.61
N GLU A 37 -2.79 -9.58 1.64
CA GLU A 37 -3.36 -10.94 1.58
C GLU A 37 -2.28 -12.02 1.50
N GLU A 38 -1.18 -11.76 0.80
CA GLU A 38 -0.05 -12.69 0.69
C GLU A 38 0.58 -12.97 2.06
N MET A 39 0.76 -11.93 2.88
CA MET A 39 1.27 -12.08 4.25
C MET A 39 0.34 -12.94 5.11
N VAL A 40 -0.97 -12.75 4.98
CA VAL A 40 -1.98 -13.55 5.70
C VAL A 40 -1.93 -15.01 5.25
N LYS A 41 -1.89 -15.26 3.94
CA LYS A 41 -1.81 -16.61 3.37
C LYS A 41 -0.56 -17.36 3.84
N GLN A 42 0.61 -16.72 3.79
CA GLN A 42 1.86 -17.32 4.26
C GLN A 42 1.78 -17.67 5.75
N ALA A 43 1.26 -16.76 6.59
CA ALA A 43 1.08 -17.03 8.01
C ALA A 43 0.15 -18.24 8.28
N CYS A 44 -0.95 -18.36 7.53
CA CYS A 44 -1.85 -19.50 7.63
C CYS A 44 -1.16 -20.82 7.24
N GLU A 45 -0.38 -20.84 6.16
CA GLU A 45 0.38 -22.01 5.70
C GLU A 45 1.41 -22.45 6.76
N GLU A 46 2.17 -21.50 7.33
CA GLU A 46 3.13 -21.80 8.40
C GLU A 46 2.46 -22.41 9.65
N LEU A 47 1.27 -21.92 10.02
CA LEU A 47 0.50 -22.44 11.15
C LEU A 47 -0.03 -23.86 10.87
N GLU A 48 -0.48 -24.12 9.65
CA GLU A 48 -0.91 -25.45 9.19
C GLU A 48 0.25 -26.45 9.28
N GLU A 49 1.43 -26.08 8.76
CA GLU A 49 2.62 -26.94 8.82
C GLU A 49 3.05 -27.25 10.26
N LYS A 50 3.07 -26.24 11.13
CA LYS A 50 3.41 -26.41 12.55
C LYS A 50 2.43 -27.34 13.27
N ARG A 51 1.17 -27.36 12.84
CA ARG A 51 0.14 -28.26 13.38
C ARG A 51 0.36 -29.71 12.94
N GLN A 52 0.76 -29.94 11.69
CA GLN A 52 0.96 -31.29 11.14
C GLN A 52 2.26 -31.96 11.62
N LYS A 53 3.25 -31.18 12.05
CA LYS A 53 4.53 -31.67 12.56
C LYS A 53 4.53 -32.00 14.07
N GLN A 54 3.39 -31.89 14.74
CA GLN A 54 3.18 -32.24 16.16
C GLN A 54 2.43 -33.56 16.30
#